data_AF-A0A7X7CYK1-F1
#
_entry.id   AF-A0A7X7CYK1-F1
#
_cell.length_a   1.000
_cell.length_b   1.000
_cell.length_c   1.000
_cell.angle_alpha   90.00
_cell.angle_beta   90.00
_cell.angle_gamma   90.00
#
_symmetry.space_group_name_H-M   'P 1'
#
loop_
_entity.id
_entity.type
_entity.pdbx_description
1 polymer ?
#
loop_
_entity_poly.entity_id
_entity_poly.type
_entity_poly.pdbx_seq_one_letter_code
_entity_poly.pdbx_strand_id
1 'polypeptide(L)'
;MSTNSSPEGTSVTAWDDGQPVKRASVYNKAYELSFITENPTETLDSVKAEKEGCLPFLIKKYSVTDKKILDINLTPLTLNKTIWLYGTASSPNGATITAWDDGKTIGSAVVANNAYKTPDYEIAMSDDEIDSARITSNGYRTLIIKNIPIPTGGQQLEFNLEQAAYQHSLTITLISSEAGEGHLVRDSPIILTNSEGTKTLNTSAQTVTYHWTSEHETE
;
A
#
# COMPACT_ATOMS: atom_id res chain seq x y z
N MET A 1 36.90 3.44 -16.70
CA MET A 1 36.24 4.47 -15.87
C MET A 1 35.03 3.80 -15.25
N SER A 2 34.92 3.80 -13.92
CA SER A 2 33.74 3.30 -13.21
C SER A 2 32.49 4.05 -13.68
N THR A 3 31.42 3.32 -14.01
CA THR A 3 30.11 3.89 -14.39
C THR A 3 29.26 4.29 -13.18
N ASN A 4 29.65 3.86 -11.99
CA ASN A 4 29.05 4.28 -10.74
C ASN A 4 29.89 5.41 -10.16
N SER A 5 29.22 6.46 -9.68
CA SER A 5 29.88 7.65 -9.18
C SER A 5 29.27 8.13 -7.88
N SER A 6 30.11 8.51 -6.92
CA SER A 6 29.65 9.18 -5.70
C SER A 6 28.84 10.45 -6.01
N PRO A 7 27.84 10.78 -5.17
CA PRO A 7 27.05 12.01 -5.33
C PRO A 7 27.92 13.27 -5.28
N GLU A 8 27.50 14.31 -6.00
CA GLU A 8 28.14 15.63 -5.95
C GLU A 8 28.16 16.20 -4.51
N GLY A 9 29.25 16.86 -4.14
CA GLY A 9 29.50 17.38 -2.80
C GLY A 9 29.86 16.31 -1.76
N THR A 10 30.26 15.11 -2.18
CA THR A 10 30.89 14.12 -1.30
C THR A 10 32.22 14.67 -0.77
N SER A 11 32.44 14.61 0.54
CA SER A 11 33.70 15.00 1.17
C SER A 11 34.61 13.79 1.31
N VAL A 12 35.84 13.88 0.83
CA VAL A 12 36.86 12.83 0.99
C VAL A 12 38.00 13.38 1.84
N THR A 13 38.33 12.67 2.92
CA THR A 13 39.42 13.01 3.82
C THR A 13 40.39 11.84 3.92
N ALA A 14 41.67 12.12 3.66
CA ALA A 14 42.77 11.21 3.94
C ALA A 14 43.40 11.55 5.29
N TRP A 15 43.70 10.53 6.08
CA TRP A 15 44.28 10.63 7.41
C TRP A 15 45.61 9.91 7.48
N ASP A 16 46.56 10.52 8.19
CA ASP A 16 47.86 9.97 8.53
C ASP A 16 48.25 10.43 9.93
N ASP A 17 48.79 9.54 10.75
CA ASP A 17 49.03 9.72 12.20
C ASP A 17 47.84 10.36 12.94
N GLY A 18 46.63 9.96 12.57
CA GLY A 18 45.40 10.51 13.14
C GLY A 18 45.12 11.99 12.83
N GLN A 19 45.84 12.62 11.90
CA GLN A 19 45.59 13.98 11.40
C GLN A 19 45.09 13.98 9.95
N PRO A 20 44.21 14.92 9.56
CA PRO A 20 43.71 14.99 8.19
C PRO A 20 44.78 15.64 7.30
N VAL A 21 45.47 14.83 6.49
CA VAL A 21 46.55 15.30 5.60
C VAL A 21 46.03 15.83 4.26
N LYS A 22 44.82 15.43 3.85
CA LYS A 22 44.21 15.93 2.62
C LYS A 22 42.69 15.91 2.69
N ARG A 23 42.06 16.95 2.13
CA ARG A 23 40.61 17.04 1.93
C ARG A 23 40.28 17.40 0.50
N ALA A 24 39.27 16.77 -0.06
CA ALA A 24 38.73 17.08 -1.37
C ALA A 24 37.21 16.98 -1.36
N SER A 25 36.55 17.78 -2.18
CA SER A 25 35.12 17.67 -2.45
C SER A 25 34.89 17.16 -3.87
N VAL A 26 33.97 16.23 -4.04
CA VAL A 26 33.64 15.62 -5.34
C VAL A 26 32.67 16.54 -6.07
N TYR A 27 33.10 17.14 -7.19
CA TYR A 27 32.25 17.99 -8.05
C TYR A 27 31.84 17.30 -9.39
N ASN A 28 32.24 16.03 -9.60
CA ASN A 28 32.02 15.25 -10.83
C ASN A 28 32.18 13.73 -10.58
N LYS A 29 31.60 12.90 -11.45
CA LYS A 29 31.39 11.45 -11.40
C LYS A 29 32.64 10.55 -11.28
N ALA A 30 33.85 11.07 -11.38
CA ALA A 30 35.08 10.33 -11.09
C ALA A 30 36.08 11.28 -10.44
N TYR A 31 36.59 10.94 -9.25
CA TYR A 31 37.60 11.75 -8.59
C TYR A 31 38.96 11.05 -8.62
N GLU A 32 39.96 11.81 -9.05
CA GLU A 32 41.36 11.41 -9.00
C GLU A 32 41.98 11.92 -7.70
N LEU A 33 42.13 11.03 -6.71
CA LEU A 33 42.97 11.31 -5.55
C LEU A 33 44.43 11.05 -5.90
N SER A 34 45.06 12.06 -6.53
CA SER A 34 46.51 12.05 -6.71
C SER A 34 47.18 12.41 -5.40
N PHE A 35 48.02 11.52 -4.88
CA PHE A 35 48.99 11.85 -3.85
C PHE A 35 50.35 11.93 -4.55
N ILE A 36 51.06 13.04 -4.33
CA ILE A 36 52.45 13.15 -4.74
C ILE A 36 53.22 12.93 -3.45
N THR A 37 53.74 11.72 -3.29
CA THR A 37 54.69 11.41 -2.22
C THR A 37 56.07 11.22 -2.84
N GLU A 38 57.09 11.73 -2.17
CA GLU A 38 58.48 11.44 -2.51
C GLU A 38 58.94 10.08 -1.95
N ASN A 39 58.09 9.44 -1.14
CA ASN A 39 58.37 8.19 -0.47
C ASN A 39 57.41 7.07 -0.95
N PRO A 40 57.87 6.14 -1.81
CA PRO A 40 57.03 5.11 -2.43
C PRO A 40 56.48 4.08 -1.44
N THR A 41 56.83 4.17 -0.15
CA THR A 41 56.33 3.30 0.93
C THR A 41 55.32 4.00 1.86
N GLU A 42 54.91 5.24 1.58
CA GLU A 42 53.96 5.96 2.43
C GLU A 42 52.60 5.25 2.46
N THR A 43 52.07 5.03 3.66
CA THR A 43 50.76 4.43 3.88
C THR A 43 49.91 5.39 4.69
N LEU A 44 48.77 5.79 4.14
CA LEU A 44 47.77 6.53 4.90
C LEU A 44 47.09 5.58 5.89
N ASP A 45 46.83 6.06 7.10
CA ASP A 45 46.01 5.36 8.09
C ASP A 45 44.63 5.02 7.51
N SER A 46 44.00 5.99 6.85
CA SER A 46 42.72 5.79 6.19
C SER A 46 42.35 6.85 5.16
N VAL A 47 41.47 6.46 4.24
CA VAL A 47 40.74 7.37 3.37
C VAL A 47 39.25 7.16 3.65
N LYS A 48 38.57 8.21 4.08
CA LYS A 48 37.13 8.20 4.39
C LYS A 48 36.41 9.14 3.45
N ALA A 49 35.29 8.70 2.88
CA ALA A 49 34.41 9.54 2.09
C ALA A 49 32.99 9.53 2.68
N GLU A 50 32.41 10.72 2.78
CA GLU A 50 31.14 10.96 3.47
C GLU A 50 30.27 11.96 2.70
N LYS A 51 28.97 11.70 2.73
CA LYS A 51 27.92 12.58 2.26
C LYS A 51 26.70 12.34 3.14
N GLU A 52 26.02 13.43 3.52
CA GLU A 52 24.74 13.33 4.21
C GLU A 52 23.74 12.50 3.38
N GLY A 53 22.99 11.62 4.04
CA GLY A 53 22.07 10.70 3.36
C GLY A 53 22.76 9.54 2.62
N CYS A 54 24.04 9.24 2.91
CA CYS A 54 24.77 8.09 2.36
C CYS A 54 25.53 7.31 3.44
N LEU A 55 25.77 6.02 3.19
CA LEU A 55 26.69 5.21 3.98
C LEU A 55 28.14 5.65 3.72
N PRO A 56 28.97 5.84 4.76
CA PRO A 56 30.35 6.28 4.59
C PRO A 56 31.22 5.19 3.97
N PHE A 57 32.11 5.59 3.06
CA PHE A 57 33.12 4.71 2.49
C PHE A 57 34.43 4.87 3.28
N LEU A 58 35.08 3.75 3.61
CA LEU A 58 36.32 3.74 4.39
C LEU A 58 37.30 2.71 3.84
N ILE A 59 38.50 3.17 3.49
CA ILE A 59 39.67 2.33 3.27
C ILE A 59 40.64 2.57 4.42
N LYS A 60 41.17 1.50 5.01
CA LYS A 60 42.23 1.56 6.02
C LYS A 60 43.56 1.12 5.43
N LYS A 61 44.67 1.68 5.92
CA LYS A 61 46.04 1.32 5.52
C LYS A 61 46.24 1.39 4.00
N TYR A 62 46.03 2.58 3.43
CA TYR A 62 46.09 2.78 1.99
C TYR A 62 47.51 3.14 1.55
N SER A 63 48.16 2.23 0.81
CA SER A 63 49.49 2.48 0.23
C SER A 63 49.43 3.51 -0.90
N VAL A 64 50.30 4.50 -0.79
CA VAL A 64 50.45 5.61 -1.72
C VAL A 64 51.69 5.37 -2.58
N THR A 65 51.61 4.41 -3.51
CA THR A 65 52.77 4.06 -4.33
C THR A 65 52.91 4.94 -5.58
N ASP A 66 51.81 5.49 -6.13
CA ASP A 66 51.78 6.31 -7.36
C ASP A 66 50.45 7.10 -7.49
N LYS A 67 50.29 7.93 -8.55
CA LYS A 67 49.01 8.53 -8.94
C LYS A 67 47.95 7.43 -9.14
N LYS A 68 47.02 7.29 -8.19
CA LYS A 68 46.00 6.22 -8.20
C LYS A 68 44.60 6.81 -8.21
N ILE A 69 43.75 6.28 -9.08
CA ILE A 69 42.33 6.64 -9.12
C ILE A 69 41.60 5.81 -8.07
N LEU A 70 40.86 6.47 -7.20
CA LEU A 70 39.99 5.84 -6.21
C LEU A 70 38.55 5.96 -6.70
N ASP A 71 37.96 4.83 -7.08
CA ASP A 71 36.55 4.76 -7.39
C ASP A 71 35.76 4.69 -6.08
N ILE A 72 35.29 5.84 -5.61
CA ILE A 72 34.44 5.97 -4.43
C ILE A 72 33.00 5.93 -4.90
N ASN A 73 32.21 5.02 -4.34
CA ASN A 73 30.78 4.86 -4.60
C ASN A 73 30.04 4.84 -3.27
N LEU A 74 29.56 6.00 -2.83
CA LEU A 74 28.70 6.07 -1.66
C LEU A 74 27.31 5.51 -1.97
N THR A 75 26.85 4.59 -1.13
CA THR A 75 25.50 4.03 -1.22
C THR A 75 24.53 4.96 -0.50
N PRO A 76 23.42 5.41 -1.13
CA PRO A 76 22.38 6.16 -0.43
C PRO A 76 21.89 5.43 0.82
N LEU A 77 21.72 6.16 1.90
CA LEU A 77 21.16 5.65 3.16
C LEU A 77 19.64 5.68 3.02
N THR A 78 19.02 4.51 2.89
CA THR A 78 17.57 4.38 2.98
C THR A 78 17.19 4.29 4.46
N LEU A 79 16.65 5.39 5.00
CA LEU A 79 16.03 5.38 6.32
C LEU A 79 14.58 4.94 6.17
N ASN A 80 14.20 3.91 6.92
CA ASN A 80 12.82 3.43 6.95
C ASN A 80 12.12 3.89 8.23
N LYS A 81 10.80 4.04 8.16
CA LYS A 81 9.92 4.17 9.32
C LYS A 81 8.94 2.99 9.35
N THR A 82 8.58 2.55 10.54
CA THR A 82 7.56 1.52 10.73
C THR A 82 6.19 2.16 10.87
N ILE A 83 5.21 1.63 10.14
CA ILE A 83 3.82 2.10 10.12
C ILE A 83 2.82 0.94 10.31
N TRP A 84 1.62 1.25 10.77
CA TRP A 84 0.47 0.35 10.73
C TRP A 84 -0.85 1.13 10.74
N LEU A 85 -1.89 0.58 10.13
CA LEU A 85 -3.26 1.10 10.25
C LEU A 85 -3.97 0.40 11.40
N TYR A 86 -4.78 1.14 12.16
CA TYR A 86 -5.61 0.54 13.20
C TYR A 86 -6.96 1.24 13.33
N GLY A 87 -7.93 0.51 13.87
CA GLY A 87 -9.24 1.03 14.24
C GLY A 87 -9.67 0.43 15.58
N THR A 88 -10.55 1.12 16.27
CA THR A 88 -11.07 0.79 17.61
C THR A 88 -12.58 0.83 17.67
N ALA A 89 -13.24 1.38 16.65
CA ALA A 89 -14.68 1.50 16.53
C ALA A 89 -15.14 1.28 15.08
N SER A 90 -14.48 0.39 14.36
CA SER A 90 -14.76 0.09 12.96
C SER A 90 -15.79 -1.04 12.83
N SER A 91 -16.64 -0.97 11.81
CA SER A 91 -17.71 -1.94 11.60
C SER A 91 -17.93 -2.28 10.12
N PRO A 92 -18.44 -3.49 9.81
CA PRO A 92 -18.84 -4.59 10.71
C PRO A 92 -17.66 -5.48 11.17
N ASN A 93 -17.89 -6.28 12.21
CA ASN A 93 -17.01 -7.42 12.53
C ASN A 93 -16.94 -8.39 11.34
N GLY A 94 -15.76 -8.94 11.08
CA GLY A 94 -15.48 -9.78 9.91
C GLY A 94 -15.14 -8.99 8.63
N ALA A 95 -15.29 -7.66 8.62
CA ALA A 95 -14.76 -6.85 7.53
C ALA A 95 -13.24 -7.00 7.44
N THR A 96 -12.72 -7.03 6.22
CA THR A 96 -11.28 -7.06 5.95
C THR A 96 -10.84 -5.71 5.40
N ILE A 97 -9.81 -5.13 6.01
CA ILE A 97 -9.09 -3.99 5.48
C ILE A 97 -7.77 -4.47 4.89
N THR A 98 -7.48 -4.02 3.67
CA THR A 98 -6.22 -4.27 2.95
C THR A 98 -5.62 -2.95 2.53
N ALA A 99 -4.41 -2.65 3.02
CA ALA A 99 -3.66 -1.43 2.69
C ALA A 99 -2.71 -1.69 1.51
N TRP A 100 -2.59 -0.70 0.63
CA TRP A 100 -1.81 -0.73 -0.59
C TRP A 100 -0.92 0.50 -0.69
N ASP A 101 0.27 0.29 -1.23
CA ASP A 101 1.25 1.32 -1.51
C ASP A 101 2.10 0.91 -2.72
N ASP A 102 2.34 1.82 -3.66
CA ASP A 102 3.01 1.58 -4.94
C ASP A 102 2.45 0.35 -5.69
N GLY A 103 1.12 0.19 -5.65
CA GLY A 103 0.43 -0.95 -6.27
C GLY A 103 0.72 -2.32 -5.63
N LYS A 104 1.31 -2.37 -4.43
CA LYS A 104 1.56 -3.59 -3.65
C LYS A 104 0.77 -3.57 -2.35
N THR A 105 0.28 -4.73 -1.93
CA THR A 105 -0.30 -4.89 -0.60
C THR A 105 0.77 -4.77 0.46
N ILE A 106 0.61 -3.83 1.40
CA ILE A 106 1.52 -3.64 2.53
C ILE A 106 1.03 -4.36 3.80
N GLY A 107 -0.28 -4.63 3.89
CA GLY A 107 -0.84 -5.35 5.04
C GLY A 107 -2.33 -5.59 4.92
N SER A 108 -2.85 -6.49 5.74
CA SER A 108 -4.29 -6.71 5.90
C SER A 108 -4.65 -7.10 7.32
N ALA A 109 -5.87 -6.75 7.72
CA ALA A 109 -6.43 -7.14 9.02
C ALA A 109 -7.93 -7.41 8.89
N VAL A 110 -8.43 -8.25 9.79
CA VAL A 110 -9.86 -8.50 9.95
C VAL A 110 -10.35 -7.76 11.18
N VAL A 111 -11.49 -7.11 11.08
CA VAL A 111 -12.16 -6.45 12.19
C VAL A 111 -12.71 -7.50 13.15
N ALA A 112 -12.29 -7.43 14.40
CA ALA A 112 -12.79 -8.26 15.50
C ALA A 112 -13.06 -7.38 16.71
N ASN A 113 -14.24 -7.54 17.33
CA ASN A 113 -14.71 -6.68 18.42
C ASN A 113 -14.65 -5.19 18.08
N ASN A 114 -15.01 -4.84 16.84
CA ASN A 114 -14.96 -3.49 16.26
C ASN A 114 -13.57 -2.86 16.21
N ALA A 115 -12.51 -3.65 16.38
CA ALA A 115 -11.14 -3.20 16.33
C ALA A 115 -10.34 -3.99 15.30
N TYR A 116 -9.28 -3.38 14.79
CA TYR A 116 -8.30 -4.06 13.94
C TYR A 116 -6.94 -3.37 14.06
N LYS A 117 -5.89 -4.11 13.71
CA LYS A 117 -4.55 -3.57 13.50
C LYS A 117 -3.92 -4.34 12.34
N THR A 118 -3.43 -3.65 11.33
CA THR A 118 -2.61 -4.28 10.29
C THR A 118 -1.24 -4.69 10.87
N PRO A 119 -0.53 -5.62 10.23
CA PRO A 119 0.88 -5.85 10.52
C PRO A 119 1.68 -4.55 10.42
N ASP A 120 2.78 -4.52 11.16
CA ASP A 120 3.77 -3.45 11.05
C ASP A 120 4.46 -3.57 9.67
N TYR A 121 4.62 -2.45 8.98
CA TYR A 121 5.24 -2.37 7.66
C TYR A 121 6.34 -1.32 7.64
N GLU A 122 7.47 -1.62 7.00
CA GLU A 122 8.56 -0.66 6.80
C GLU A 122 8.39 0.06 5.46
N ILE A 123 8.35 1.39 5.52
CA ILE A 123 8.26 2.27 4.37
C ILE A 123 9.39 3.30 4.43
N ALA A 124 9.76 3.90 3.29
CA ALA A 124 10.79 4.92 3.27
C ALA A 124 10.37 6.12 4.13
N MET A 125 11.34 6.73 4.82
CA MET A 125 11.09 7.90 5.68
C MET A 125 10.64 9.13 4.86
N SER A 126 10.89 9.14 3.55
CA SER A 126 10.43 10.15 2.60
C SER A 126 8.94 10.11 2.31
N ASP A 127 8.28 8.98 2.59
CA ASP A 127 6.91 8.75 2.16
C ASP A 127 5.95 9.29 3.22
N ASP A 128 5.05 10.18 2.84
CA ASP A 128 4.15 10.86 3.79
C ASP A 128 2.73 10.28 3.80
N GLU A 129 2.40 9.46 2.79
CA GLU A 129 1.10 8.82 2.62
C GLU A 129 1.25 7.40 2.04
N ILE A 130 0.23 6.57 2.23
CA ILE A 130 0.03 5.33 1.45
C ILE A 130 -1.09 5.54 0.44
N ASP A 131 -0.98 4.86 -0.71
CA ASP A 131 -1.93 5.02 -1.82
C ASP A 131 -3.38 4.81 -1.40
N SER A 132 -3.69 3.69 -0.74
CA SER A 132 -5.08 3.37 -0.39
C SER A 132 -5.26 2.25 0.64
N ALA A 133 -6.45 2.23 1.23
CA ALA A 133 -6.99 1.08 1.93
C ALA A 133 -8.33 0.68 1.32
N ARG A 134 -8.49 -0.61 1.00
CA ARG A 134 -9.74 -1.21 0.54
C ARG A 134 -10.36 -2.01 1.68
N ILE A 135 -11.62 -1.76 1.97
CA ILE A 135 -12.39 -2.42 3.02
C ILE A 135 -13.56 -3.17 2.40
N THR A 136 -13.67 -4.47 2.70
CA THR A 136 -14.71 -5.36 2.15
C THR A 136 -15.34 -6.22 3.23
N SER A 137 -16.64 -6.47 3.10
CA SER A 137 -17.37 -7.47 3.88
C SER A 137 -18.55 -7.99 3.06
N ASN A 138 -18.93 -9.25 3.23
CA ASN A 138 -20.07 -9.85 2.52
C ASN A 138 -21.38 -9.15 2.93
N GLY A 139 -22.21 -8.78 1.95
CA GLY A 139 -23.44 -8.02 2.19
C GLY A 139 -23.22 -6.52 2.42
N TYR A 140 -22.01 -6.00 2.24
CA TYR A 140 -21.69 -4.58 2.41
C TYR A 140 -21.06 -3.98 1.14
N ARG A 141 -21.23 -2.67 0.95
CA ARG A 141 -20.53 -1.92 -0.10
C ARG A 141 -19.03 -1.88 0.21
N THR A 142 -18.21 -2.09 -0.81
CA THR A 142 -16.76 -1.89 -0.68
C THR A 142 -16.46 -0.41 -0.47
N LEU A 143 -15.66 -0.09 0.55
CA LEU A 143 -15.12 1.25 0.77
C LEU A 143 -13.65 1.29 0.34
N ILE A 144 -13.25 2.36 -0.35
CA ILE A 144 -11.86 2.62 -0.69
C ILE A 144 -11.51 4.01 -0.18
N ILE A 145 -10.52 4.07 0.70
CA ILE A 145 -9.94 5.32 1.21
C ILE A 145 -8.60 5.50 0.51
N LYS A 146 -8.32 6.69 -0.01
CA LYS A 146 -7.10 6.99 -0.78
C LYS A 146 -6.27 8.05 -0.07
N ASN A 147 -4.98 8.10 -0.41
CA ASN A 147 -4.03 9.12 0.05
C ASN A 147 -4.04 9.22 1.58
N ILE A 148 -3.77 8.10 2.25
CA ILE A 148 -3.89 7.99 3.70
C ILE A 148 -2.59 8.50 4.32
N PRO A 149 -2.61 9.59 5.12
CA PRO A 149 -1.41 10.09 5.76
C PRO A 149 -0.84 9.07 6.74
N ILE A 150 0.48 8.91 6.75
CA ILE A 150 1.18 7.98 7.65
C ILE A 150 2.26 8.70 8.46
N PRO A 151 1.90 9.30 9.61
CA PRO A 151 2.91 9.72 10.56
C PRO A 151 3.70 8.49 11.03
N THR A 152 4.95 8.70 11.48
CA THR A 152 5.74 7.62 12.08
C THR A 152 4.93 6.93 13.19
N GLY A 153 4.77 5.61 13.10
CA GLY A 153 3.97 4.81 14.03
C GLY A 153 2.57 4.48 13.52
N GLY A 154 1.60 4.41 14.45
CA GLY A 154 0.25 3.94 14.15
C GLY A 154 -0.65 5.05 13.63
N GLN A 155 -1.30 4.81 12.48
CA GLN A 155 -2.34 5.68 11.94
C GLN A 155 -3.73 5.11 12.25
N GLN A 156 -4.55 5.89 12.94
CA GLN A 156 -5.94 5.52 13.18
C GLN A 156 -6.78 5.76 11.93
N LEU A 157 -7.54 4.75 11.52
CA LEU A 157 -8.44 4.81 10.36
C LEU A 157 -9.73 4.06 10.69
N GLU A 158 -10.75 4.80 11.14
CA GLU A 158 -12.06 4.23 11.43
C GLU A 158 -12.93 4.19 10.17
N PHE A 159 -13.80 3.17 10.08
CA PHE A 159 -14.80 3.08 9.02
C PHE A 159 -16.08 2.40 9.51
N ASN A 160 -17.18 2.69 8.81
CA ASN A 160 -18.42 1.93 8.92
C ASN A 160 -18.87 1.59 7.50
N LEU A 161 -18.93 0.30 7.17
CA LEU A 161 -19.44 -0.10 5.87
C LEU A 161 -20.97 0.01 5.84
N GLU A 162 -21.49 0.53 4.73
CA GLU A 162 -22.92 0.53 4.44
C GLU A 162 -23.34 -0.84 3.90
N GLN A 163 -24.46 -1.37 4.37
CA GLN A 163 -25.03 -2.59 3.81
C GLN A 163 -25.37 -2.39 2.33
N ALA A 164 -25.13 -3.43 1.52
CA ALA A 164 -25.52 -3.45 0.13
C ALA A 164 -27.02 -3.78 0.03
N ALA A 165 -27.78 -2.94 -0.66
CA ALA A 165 -29.17 -3.24 -1.02
C ALA A 165 -29.20 -3.86 -2.43
N TYR A 166 -29.73 -5.07 -2.53
CA TYR A 166 -29.97 -5.76 -3.80
C TYR A 166 -31.41 -5.49 -4.24
N GLN A 167 -31.59 -5.16 -5.51
CA GLN A 167 -32.90 -5.04 -6.14
C GLN A 167 -33.19 -6.30 -6.95
N HIS A 168 -34.36 -6.87 -6.73
CA HIS A 168 -34.81 -8.09 -7.40
C HIS A 168 -36.10 -7.85 -8.17
N SER A 169 -36.30 -8.61 -9.24
CA SER A 169 -37.54 -8.62 -9.99
C SER A 169 -37.87 -10.04 -10.44
N LEU A 170 -39.08 -10.49 -10.15
CA LEU A 170 -39.66 -11.71 -10.67
C LEU A 170 -40.87 -11.34 -11.53
N THR A 171 -40.85 -11.75 -12.79
CA THR A 171 -42.00 -11.62 -13.69
C THR A 171 -42.58 -13.00 -13.96
N ILE A 172 -43.86 -13.19 -13.65
CA ILE A 172 -44.59 -14.41 -13.91
C ILE A 172 -45.58 -14.11 -15.04
N THR A 173 -45.48 -14.89 -16.11
CA THR A 173 -46.39 -14.81 -17.26
C THR A 173 -47.21 -16.10 -17.31
N LEU A 174 -48.52 -15.96 -17.21
CA LEU A 174 -49.47 -17.06 -17.30
C LEU A 174 -49.89 -17.22 -18.76
N ILE A 175 -49.32 -18.20 -19.45
CA ILE A 175 -49.63 -18.50 -20.85
C ILE A 175 -50.74 -19.55 -20.87
N SER A 176 -51.99 -19.09 -20.80
CA SER A 176 -53.18 -19.92 -21.05
C SER A 176 -53.98 -19.30 -22.20
N SER A 177 -54.50 -20.14 -23.11
CA SER A 177 -55.44 -19.71 -24.14
C SER A 177 -56.70 -19.06 -23.56
N GLU A 178 -57.01 -19.35 -22.30
CA GLU A 178 -58.17 -18.81 -21.56
C GLU A 178 -57.87 -17.46 -20.88
N ALA A 179 -56.59 -17.11 -20.68
CA ALA A 179 -56.20 -15.96 -19.86
C ALA A 179 -56.53 -14.59 -20.50
N GLY A 180 -57.04 -14.58 -21.73
CA GLY A 180 -57.55 -13.39 -22.43
C GLY A 180 -59.05 -13.42 -22.71
N GLU A 181 -59.75 -14.51 -22.39
CA GLU A 181 -61.16 -14.71 -22.79
C GLU A 181 -62.17 -14.24 -21.73
N GLY A 182 -61.71 -13.66 -20.62
CA GLY A 182 -62.60 -13.14 -19.56
C GLY A 182 -63.27 -14.23 -18.74
N HIS A 183 -62.77 -15.47 -18.82
CA HIS A 183 -63.24 -16.57 -17.99
C HIS A 183 -62.73 -16.35 -16.56
N LEU A 184 -63.64 -16.41 -15.58
CA LEU A 184 -63.34 -16.42 -14.14
C LEU A 184 -62.73 -17.76 -13.73
N VAL A 185 -61.63 -18.17 -14.36
CA VAL A 185 -60.75 -19.15 -13.73
C VAL A 185 -60.21 -18.41 -12.52
N ARG A 186 -60.60 -18.83 -11.31
CA ARG A 186 -59.89 -18.42 -10.09
C ARG A 186 -58.51 -19.04 -10.18
N ASP A 187 -57.65 -18.43 -10.98
CA ASP A 187 -56.24 -18.79 -10.99
C ASP A 187 -55.78 -18.69 -9.54
N SER A 188 -55.22 -19.80 -9.03
CA SER A 188 -54.74 -19.85 -7.65
C SER A 188 -53.79 -18.68 -7.42
N PRO A 189 -53.90 -17.98 -6.29
CA PRO A 189 -53.03 -16.86 -6.04
C PRO A 189 -51.57 -17.31 -6.05
N ILE A 190 -50.69 -16.48 -6.59
CA ILE A 190 -49.25 -16.72 -6.54
C ILE A 190 -48.79 -16.32 -5.13
N ILE A 191 -48.27 -17.28 -4.39
CA ILE A 191 -47.68 -17.03 -3.07
C ILE A 191 -46.16 -16.96 -3.25
N LEU A 192 -45.59 -15.78 -3.01
CA LEU A 192 -44.15 -15.54 -3.02
C LEU A 192 -43.67 -15.35 -1.60
N THR A 193 -42.62 -16.06 -1.20
CA THR A 193 -41.93 -15.83 0.08
C THR A 193 -40.51 -15.41 -0.22
N ASN A 194 -40.10 -14.26 0.30
CA ASN A 194 -38.75 -13.71 0.18
C ASN A 194 -38.28 -13.13 1.53
N SER A 195 -37.18 -12.38 1.51
CA SER A 195 -36.64 -11.69 2.68
C SER A 195 -37.57 -10.64 3.31
N GLU A 196 -38.54 -10.10 2.54
CA GLU A 196 -39.53 -9.14 3.03
C GLU A 196 -40.79 -9.82 3.62
N GLY A 197 -40.86 -11.16 3.56
CA GLY A 197 -41.96 -11.97 4.06
C GLY A 197 -42.75 -12.68 2.96
N THR A 198 -43.97 -13.13 3.29
CA THR A 198 -44.87 -13.79 2.34
C THR A 198 -45.85 -12.79 1.73
N LYS A 199 -45.91 -12.74 0.41
CA LYS A 199 -46.86 -11.92 -0.36
C LYS A 199 -47.74 -12.81 -1.25
N THR A 200 -49.04 -12.58 -1.16
CA THR A 200 -50.05 -13.23 -2.00
C THR A 200 -50.45 -12.30 -3.13
N LEU A 201 -50.20 -12.70 -4.37
CA LEU A 201 -50.56 -11.95 -5.58
C LEU A 201 -51.78 -12.61 -6.22
N ASN A 202 -52.89 -11.88 -6.26
CA ASN A 202 -54.11 -12.36 -6.91
C ASN A 202 -53.97 -12.20 -8.43
N THR A 203 -54.14 -13.30 -9.14
CA THR A 203 -53.94 -13.42 -10.60
C THR A 203 -55.26 -13.14 -11.31
N SER A 204 -55.57 -11.87 -11.55
CA SER A 204 -56.65 -11.46 -12.46
C SER A 204 -56.12 -10.95 -13.80
N ALA A 205 -54.82 -11.14 -14.07
CA ALA A 205 -54.10 -10.61 -15.24
C ALA A 205 -53.07 -11.64 -15.74
N GLN A 206 -52.74 -11.58 -17.04
CA GLN A 206 -51.81 -12.50 -17.72
C GLN A 206 -50.35 -12.38 -17.25
N THR A 207 -49.96 -11.21 -16.76
CA THR A 207 -48.60 -10.94 -16.30
C THR A 207 -48.63 -10.29 -14.93
N VAL A 208 -47.85 -10.84 -14.01
CA VAL A 208 -47.64 -10.28 -12.68
C VAL A 208 -46.14 -10.05 -12.50
N THR A 209 -45.76 -8.80 -12.25
CA THR A 209 -44.38 -8.43 -11.91
C THR A 209 -44.31 -8.08 -10.43
N TYR A 210 -43.36 -8.70 -9.73
CA TYR A 210 -43.07 -8.44 -8.34
C TYR A 210 -41.63 -7.96 -8.17
N HIS A 211 -41.48 -6.86 -7.44
CA HIS A 211 -40.20 -6.28 -7.08
C HIS A 211 -40.02 -6.40 -5.57
N TRP A 212 -38.80 -6.71 -5.16
CA TRP A 212 -38.40 -6.67 -3.76
C TRP A 212 -36.95 -6.25 -3.63
N THR A 213 -36.58 -5.85 -2.42
CA THR A 213 -35.21 -5.58 -2.04
C THR A 213 -34.73 -6.62 -1.04
N SER A 214 -33.44 -6.96 -1.07
CA SER A 214 -32.81 -7.73 0.00
C SER A 214 -31.53 -7.03 0.46
N GLU A 215 -31.21 -7.17 1.73
CA GLU A 215 -29.96 -6.66 2.31
C GLU A 215 -28.82 -7.68 2.14
N HIS A 216 -29.13 -8.90 1.68
CA HIS A 216 -28.20 -10.02 1.56
C HIS A 216 -28.33 -10.66 0.17
N GLU A 217 -27.21 -11.12 -0.39
CA GLU A 217 -27.20 -12.07 -1.51
C GLU A 217 -27.74 -13.40 -0.96
N THR A 218 -28.99 -13.71 -1.27
CA THR A 218 -29.51 -15.07 -1.12
C THR A 218 -29.35 -15.77 -2.47
N GLU A 219 -28.38 -16.67 -2.57
CA GLU A 219 -28.37 -17.73 -3.59
C GLU A 219 -29.57 -18.67 -3.41
#